data_AF-A0A3M1TW16-F1
#
_entry.id   AF-A0A3M1TW16-F1
#
_cell.length_a   1.000
_cell.length_b   1.000
_cell.length_c   1.000
_cell.angle_alpha   90.00
_cell.angle_beta   90.00
_cell.angle_gamma   90.00
#
_symmetry.space_group_name_H-M   'P 1'
#
loop_
_entity.id
_entity.type
_entity.pdbx_description
1 polymer ?
#
loop_
_entity_poly.entity_id
_entity_poly.type
_entity_poly.pdbx_seq_one_letter_code
_entity_poly.pdbx_strand_id
1 'polypeptide(L)'
;MRKIFIIGGLIALVCLGSACNQNALKRQNAILLQRLDSLETEVQHLRSIHASYAEESGEELDVGFEVQIGAFREFDLGQYADELVRLRGTNEYGLNKYVLGRFHRFEDAERFLNDVRKMGVKDAFIAGVVNGQRTTVAEAKAAAKNYYGSEF
;
A
#
# COMPACT_ATOMS: atom_id res chain seq x y z
N MET A 1 63.67 46.21 -11.79
CA MET A 1 62.67 45.51 -12.64
C MET A 1 62.95 44.01 -12.48
N ARG A 2 62.07 43.10 -12.09
CA ARG A 2 60.62 42.90 -12.31
C ARG A 2 59.97 42.33 -11.05
N LYS A 3 58.78 42.84 -10.70
CA LYS A 3 57.94 42.36 -9.59
C LYS A 3 57.35 40.99 -9.95
N ILE A 4 57.41 40.08 -8.98
CA ILE A 4 56.97 38.69 -9.03
C ILE A 4 55.43 38.62 -9.07
N PHE A 5 54.90 37.95 -10.10
CA PHE A 5 53.49 37.62 -10.29
C PHE A 5 53.16 36.36 -9.46
N ILE A 6 52.49 36.48 -8.31
CA ILE A 6 52.04 35.31 -7.50
C ILE A 6 50.52 35.30 -7.24
N ILE A 7 49.76 36.34 -7.61
CA ILE A 7 48.37 36.49 -7.16
C ILE A 7 47.36 35.65 -7.99
N GLY A 8 47.74 35.14 -9.16
CA GLY A 8 46.83 34.38 -10.04
C GLY A 8 46.54 32.92 -9.63
N GLY A 9 47.39 32.29 -8.82
CA GLY A 9 47.28 30.85 -8.51
C GLY A 9 46.26 30.51 -7.42
N LEU A 10 46.04 31.41 -6.45
CA LEU A 10 45.23 31.12 -5.25
C LEU A 10 43.70 31.18 -5.53
N ILE A 11 43.26 32.15 -6.35
CA ILE A 11 41.83 32.37 -6.65
C ILE A 11 41.27 31.26 -7.55
N ALA A 12 42.05 30.77 -8.52
CA ALA A 12 41.66 29.64 -9.36
C ALA A 12 41.48 28.35 -8.54
N LEU A 13 42.37 28.10 -7.57
CA LEU A 13 42.34 26.89 -6.76
C LEU A 13 41.09 26.82 -5.83
N VAL A 14 40.67 27.95 -5.27
CA VAL A 14 39.45 28.04 -4.44
C VAL A 14 38.17 27.85 -5.27
N CYS A 15 38.10 28.43 -6.48
CA CYS A 15 36.96 28.25 -7.38
C CYS A 15 36.84 26.80 -7.92
N LEU A 16 37.95 26.13 -8.23
CA LEU A 16 37.95 24.72 -8.64
C LEU A 16 37.51 23.78 -7.50
N GLY A 17 37.93 24.04 -6.25
CA GLY A 17 37.55 23.25 -5.09
C GLY A 17 36.04 23.27 -4.82
N SER A 18 35.42 24.45 -4.83
CA SER A 18 33.98 24.63 -4.61
C SER A 18 33.13 24.01 -5.73
N ALA A 19 33.53 24.18 -6.99
CA ALA A 19 32.83 23.59 -8.13
C ALA A 19 32.95 22.06 -8.19
N CYS A 20 34.12 21.50 -7.86
CA CYS A 20 34.31 20.05 -7.76
C CYS A 20 33.44 19.44 -6.65
N ASN A 21 33.38 20.08 -5.48
CA ASN A 21 32.54 19.66 -4.37
C ASN A 21 31.03 19.72 -4.73
N GLN A 22 30.60 20.80 -5.40
CA GLN A 22 29.21 20.95 -5.84
C GLN A 22 28.81 19.92 -6.90
N ASN A 23 29.73 19.53 -7.79
CA ASN A 23 29.50 18.48 -8.79
C ASN A 23 29.47 17.09 -8.14
N ALA A 24 30.34 16.80 -7.17
CA ALA A 24 30.30 15.56 -6.40
C ALA A 24 28.97 15.42 -5.63
N LEU A 25 28.51 16.50 -5.00
CA LEU A 25 27.22 16.53 -4.30
C LEU A 25 26.03 16.29 -5.26
N LYS A 26 26.03 16.92 -6.44
CA LYS A 26 25.00 16.67 -7.46
C LYS A 26 24.98 15.21 -7.93
N ARG A 27 26.16 14.60 -8.13
CA ARG A 27 26.26 13.17 -8.48
C ARG A 27 25.70 12.28 -7.38
N GLN A 28 26.04 12.58 -6.12
CA GLN A 28 25.51 11.85 -4.98
C GLN A 28 23.98 11.96 -4.90
N ASN A 29 23.42 13.16 -5.10
CA ASN A 29 21.97 13.35 -5.14
C ASN A 29 21.31 12.56 -6.28
N ALA A 30 21.92 12.52 -7.47
CA ALA A 30 21.39 11.72 -8.58
C ALA A 30 21.38 10.21 -8.24
N ILE A 31 22.46 9.70 -7.64
CA ILE A 31 22.55 8.30 -7.20
C ILE A 31 21.52 8.00 -6.11
N LEU A 32 21.33 8.92 -5.16
CA LEU A 32 20.34 8.78 -4.10
C LEU A 32 18.92 8.74 -4.68
N LEU A 33 18.60 9.61 -5.63
CA LEU A 33 17.29 9.61 -6.31
C LEU A 33 17.05 8.28 -7.05
N GLN A 34 18.05 7.74 -7.74
CA GLN A 34 17.93 6.43 -8.39
C GLN A 34 17.69 5.30 -7.38
N ARG A 35 18.36 5.34 -6.22
CA ARG A 35 18.15 4.35 -5.16
C ARG A 35 16.75 4.47 -4.57
N LEU A 36 16.23 5.68 -4.39
CA LEU A 36 14.87 5.89 -3.90
C LEU A 36 13.84 5.27 -4.85
N ASP A 37 13.97 5.52 -6.15
CA ASP A 37 13.11 4.96 -7.19
C ASP A 37 13.13 3.42 -7.21
N SER A 38 14.34 2.83 -7.14
CA SER A 38 14.52 1.38 -7.05
C SER A 38 13.91 0.81 -5.76
N LEU A 39 14.02 1.51 -4.64
CA LEU A 39 13.50 1.05 -3.36
C LEU A 39 11.97 1.15 -3.32
N GLU A 40 11.40 2.20 -3.93
CA GLU A 40 9.96 2.38 -4.06
C GLU A 40 9.33 1.27 -4.91
N THR A 41 9.97 0.93 -6.03
CA THR A 41 9.57 -0.20 -6.88
C THR A 41 9.58 -1.52 -6.11
N GLU A 42 10.65 -1.79 -5.35
CA GLU A 42 10.75 -3.01 -4.54
C GLU A 42 9.67 -3.07 -3.45
N VAL A 43 9.39 -1.95 -2.78
CA VAL A 43 8.33 -1.88 -1.76
C VAL A 43 6.96 -2.16 -2.37
N GLN A 44 6.65 -1.63 -3.55
CA GLN A 44 5.38 -1.90 -4.24
C GLN A 44 5.25 -3.39 -4.59
N HIS A 45 6.32 -4.01 -5.09
CA HIS A 45 6.34 -5.43 -5.39
C HIS A 45 6.16 -6.31 -4.14
N LEU A 46 6.86 -6.00 -3.05
CA LEU A 46 6.70 -6.74 -1.79
C LEU A 46 5.30 -6.59 -1.20
N ARG A 47 4.68 -5.41 -1.34
CA ARG A 47 3.29 -5.18 -0.91
C ARG A 47 2.30 -6.02 -1.68
N SER A 48 2.43 -6.14 -3.00
CA SER A 48 1.53 -6.98 -3.80
C SER A 48 1.68 -8.46 -3.45
N ILE A 49 2.91 -8.92 -3.23
CA ILE A 49 3.18 -10.28 -2.73
C ILE A 49 2.57 -10.50 -1.35
N HIS A 50 2.76 -9.58 -0.41
CA HIS A 50 2.19 -9.71 0.93
C HIS A 50 0.67 -9.76 0.86
N ALA A 51 0.05 -8.96 -0.02
CA ALA A 51 -1.38 -8.94 -0.17
C ALA A 51 -1.94 -10.28 -0.68
N SER A 52 -1.30 -10.93 -1.65
CA SER A 52 -1.74 -12.25 -2.11
C SER A 52 -1.63 -13.32 -1.01
N TYR A 53 -0.59 -13.28 -0.17
CA TYR A 53 -0.50 -14.14 1.02
C TYR A 53 -1.57 -13.81 2.07
N ALA A 54 -1.88 -12.54 2.29
CA ALA A 54 -2.92 -12.10 3.21
C ALA A 54 -4.31 -12.57 2.76
N GLU A 55 -4.59 -12.58 1.46
CA GLU A 55 -5.84 -13.15 0.92
C GLU A 55 -5.96 -14.65 1.19
N GLU A 56 -4.91 -15.42 0.93
CA GLU A 56 -4.92 -16.87 1.09
C GLU A 56 -5.02 -17.28 2.57
N SER A 57 -4.28 -16.60 3.43
CA SER A 57 -4.33 -16.80 4.89
C SER A 57 -5.60 -16.20 5.52
N GLY A 58 -6.21 -15.21 4.86
CA GLY A 58 -7.33 -14.41 5.35
C GLY A 58 -6.92 -13.29 6.31
N GLU A 59 -5.63 -12.98 6.46
CA GLU A 59 -5.14 -11.88 7.32
C GLU A 59 -5.74 -10.51 6.94
N GLU A 60 -5.59 -9.53 7.84
CA GLU A 60 -6.11 -8.18 7.60
C GLU A 60 -5.36 -7.49 6.47
N LEU A 61 -6.11 -6.78 5.63
CA LEU A 61 -5.53 -6.00 4.55
C LEU A 61 -5.21 -4.60 5.06
N ASP A 62 -4.01 -4.11 4.77
CA ASP A 62 -3.71 -2.68 4.89
C ASP A 62 -4.55 -1.87 3.89
N VAL A 63 -4.59 -2.30 2.62
CA VAL A 63 -5.35 -1.65 1.56
C VAL A 63 -6.06 -2.73 0.74
N GLY A 64 -7.33 -2.53 0.38
CA GLY A 64 -8.03 -3.46 -0.50
C GLY A 64 -9.53 -3.48 -0.28
N PHE A 65 -10.12 -4.66 -0.41
CA PHE A 65 -11.56 -4.86 -0.52
C PHE A 65 -11.99 -6.08 0.29
N GLU A 66 -13.08 -5.95 1.03
CA GLU A 66 -13.70 -7.06 1.78
C GLU A 66 -15.09 -7.33 1.23
N VAL A 67 -15.40 -8.60 0.96
CA VAL A 67 -16.78 -9.03 0.68
C VAL A 67 -17.43 -9.44 1.99
N GLN A 68 -18.45 -8.69 2.39
CA GLN A 68 -19.12 -8.81 3.69
C GLN A 68 -20.58 -9.22 3.52
N ILE A 69 -21.09 -9.99 4.46
CA ILE A 69 -22.53 -10.31 4.55
C ILE A 69 -23.30 -9.36 5.45
N GLY A 70 -22.59 -8.66 6.35
CA GLY A 70 -23.19 -7.65 7.20
C GLY A 70 -22.30 -7.24 8.37
N ALA A 71 -22.75 -6.16 9.01
CA ALA A 71 -22.22 -5.63 10.26
C ALA A 71 -23.41 -5.38 11.20
N PHE A 72 -23.51 -6.18 12.26
CA PHE A 72 -24.72 -6.26 13.10
C PHE A 72 -24.42 -5.89 14.55
N ARG A 73 -25.33 -5.22 15.25
CA ARG A 73 -25.19 -4.98 16.71
C ARG A 73 -25.68 -6.17 17.53
N GLU A 74 -26.79 -6.75 17.11
CA GLU A 74 -27.54 -7.75 17.90
C GLU A 74 -27.15 -9.19 17.58
N PHE A 75 -26.41 -9.43 16.49
CA PHE A 75 -25.98 -10.76 16.07
C PHE A 75 -24.47 -10.92 16.27
N ASP A 76 -24.09 -11.66 17.31
CA ASP A 76 -22.71 -12.02 17.64
C ASP A 76 -22.49 -13.53 17.41
N LEU A 77 -21.64 -13.86 16.43
CA LEU A 77 -21.21 -15.22 16.08
C LEU A 77 -19.83 -15.53 16.67
N GLY A 78 -19.27 -14.67 17.53
CA GLY A 78 -17.95 -14.87 18.14
C GLY A 78 -17.84 -16.19 18.90
N GLN A 79 -18.94 -16.68 19.46
CA GLN A 79 -19.00 -18.01 20.10
C GLN A 79 -18.77 -19.19 19.14
N TYR A 80 -18.85 -18.96 17.82
CA TYR A 80 -18.63 -19.95 16.77
C TYR A 80 -17.35 -19.68 15.97
N ALA A 81 -16.47 -18.79 16.45
CA ALA A 81 -15.32 -18.31 15.69
C ALA A 81 -14.35 -19.44 15.33
N ASP A 82 -14.18 -20.43 16.22
CA ASP A 82 -13.29 -21.58 16.02
C ASP A 82 -13.83 -22.53 14.93
N GLU A 83 -15.16 -22.61 14.79
CA GLU A 83 -15.84 -23.42 13.77
C GLU A 83 -15.96 -22.68 12.43
N LEU A 84 -15.95 -21.35 12.45
CA LEU A 84 -16.09 -20.48 11.28
C LEU A 84 -14.75 -20.21 10.58
N VAL A 85 -14.05 -21.28 10.20
CA VAL A 85 -12.69 -21.25 9.59
C VAL A 85 -12.57 -20.26 8.41
N ARG A 86 -13.66 -20.01 7.67
CA ARG A 86 -13.68 -19.12 6.50
C ARG A 86 -14.55 -17.86 6.67
N LEU A 87 -15.27 -17.71 7.79
CA LEU A 87 -16.07 -16.52 8.06
C LEU A 87 -15.44 -15.76 9.22
N ARG A 88 -14.80 -14.63 8.91
CA ARG A 88 -14.14 -13.83 9.93
C ARG A 88 -15.13 -12.87 10.58
N GLY A 89 -15.32 -13.04 11.88
CA GLY A 89 -16.07 -12.14 12.75
C GLY A 89 -15.11 -11.18 13.46
N THR A 90 -15.32 -9.87 13.33
CA THR A 90 -14.56 -8.86 14.07
C THR A 90 -15.51 -7.83 14.69
N ASN A 91 -15.27 -7.42 15.93
CA ASN A 91 -16.02 -6.33 16.54
C ASN A 91 -15.36 -4.98 16.21
N GLU A 92 -16.11 -4.10 15.56
CA GLU A 92 -15.64 -2.77 15.16
C GLU A 92 -16.73 -1.74 15.49
N TYR A 93 -16.43 -0.77 16.36
CA TYR A 93 -17.38 0.25 16.82
C TYR A 93 -18.72 -0.30 17.37
N GLY A 94 -18.68 -1.46 18.05
CA GLY A 94 -19.88 -2.12 18.56
C GLY A 94 -20.73 -2.82 17.50
N LEU A 95 -20.18 -3.02 16.30
CA LEU A 95 -20.76 -3.83 15.23
C LEU A 95 -19.92 -5.10 15.04
N ASN A 96 -20.60 -6.24 14.98
CA ASN A 96 -19.99 -7.51 14.60
C ASN A 96 -20.01 -7.61 13.07
N LYS A 97 -18.83 -7.41 12.48
CA LYS A 97 -18.57 -7.47 11.03
C LYS A 97 -18.27 -8.91 10.63
N TYR A 98 -18.92 -9.39 9.56
CA TYR A 98 -18.72 -10.74 9.02
C TYR A 98 -18.21 -10.70 7.58
N VAL A 99 -16.97 -11.14 7.40
CA VAL A 99 -16.23 -11.10 6.12
C VAL A 99 -16.12 -12.51 5.54
N LEU A 100 -16.49 -12.66 4.27
CA LEU A 100 -16.39 -13.91 3.49
C LEU A 100 -15.10 -14.01 2.67
N GLY A 101 -14.52 -12.88 2.29
CA GLY A 101 -13.33 -12.84 1.46
C GLY A 101 -12.68 -11.46 1.49
N ARG A 102 -11.36 -11.47 1.33
CA ARG A 102 -10.49 -10.29 1.29
C ARG A 102 -9.77 -10.29 -0.05
N PHE A 103 -9.68 -9.14 -0.69
CA PHE A 103 -9.13 -8.99 -2.02
C PHE A 103 -8.32 -7.69 -2.15
N HIS A 104 -7.12 -7.74 -2.70
CA HIS A 104 -6.32 -6.56 -3.05
C HIS A 104 -6.79 -5.93 -4.36
N ARG A 105 -7.42 -6.73 -5.24
CA ARG A 105 -8.03 -6.29 -6.50
C ARG A 105 -9.53 -6.15 -6.40
N PHE A 106 -10.05 -5.05 -6.95
CA PHE A 106 -11.49 -4.83 -6.93
C PHE A 106 -12.25 -5.82 -7.82
N GLU A 107 -11.70 -6.15 -8.99
CA GLU A 107 -12.36 -7.05 -9.95
C GLU A 107 -12.53 -8.45 -9.37
N ASP A 108 -11.61 -8.88 -8.52
CA ASP A 108 -11.64 -10.18 -7.86
C ASP A 108 -12.73 -10.21 -6.78
N ALA A 109 -12.82 -9.13 -6.00
CA ALA A 109 -13.91 -8.91 -5.05
C ALA A 109 -15.29 -8.87 -5.75
N GLU A 110 -15.39 -8.22 -6.90
CA GLU A 110 -16.64 -8.12 -7.67
C GLU A 110 -17.09 -9.47 -8.23
N ARG A 111 -16.17 -10.25 -8.79
CA ARG A 111 -16.47 -11.62 -9.25
C ARG A 111 -16.94 -12.49 -8.09
N PHE A 112 -16.22 -12.47 -6.98
CA PHE A 112 -16.58 -13.23 -5.78
C PHE A 112 -17.94 -12.80 -5.23
N LEU A 113 -18.19 -11.49 -5.12
CA LEU A 113 -19.49 -10.95 -4.69
C LEU A 113 -20.64 -11.47 -5.57
N ASN A 114 -20.45 -11.46 -6.90
CA ASN A 114 -21.46 -11.93 -7.83
C ASN A 114 -21.78 -13.42 -7.61
N ASP A 115 -20.76 -14.25 -7.35
CA ASP A 115 -20.96 -15.67 -7.08
C ASP A 115 -21.63 -15.90 -5.71
N VAL A 116 -21.23 -15.16 -4.68
CA VAL A 116 -21.87 -15.15 -3.36
C VAL A 116 -23.36 -14.78 -3.45
N ARG A 117 -23.71 -13.77 -4.26
CA ARG A 117 -25.11 -13.38 -4.49
C ARG A 117 -25.89 -14.43 -5.27
N LYS A 118 -25.28 -15.09 -6.26
CA LYS A 118 -25.90 -16.23 -6.98
C LYS A 118 -26.19 -17.42 -6.05
N MET A 119 -25.36 -17.63 -5.04
CA MET A 119 -25.56 -18.66 -4.01
C MET A 119 -26.67 -18.31 -3.00
N GLY A 120 -27.23 -17.09 -3.05
CA GLY A 120 -28.40 -16.70 -2.25
C GLY A 120 -28.12 -15.65 -1.17
N VAL A 121 -26.87 -15.23 -0.98
CA VAL A 121 -26.51 -14.18 -0.03
C VAL A 121 -26.67 -12.80 -0.69
N LYS A 122 -27.92 -12.40 -0.89
CA LYS A 122 -28.30 -11.24 -1.72
C LYS A 122 -27.75 -9.91 -1.18
N ASP A 123 -27.71 -9.78 0.13
CA ASP A 123 -27.29 -8.55 0.81
C ASP A 123 -25.78 -8.43 0.97
N ALA A 124 -24.99 -9.38 0.45
CA ALA A 124 -23.54 -9.24 0.44
C ALA A 124 -23.13 -7.97 -0.31
N PHE A 125 -22.06 -7.32 0.16
CA PHE A 125 -21.53 -6.10 -0.45
C PHE A 125 -20.01 -6.05 -0.31
N ILE A 126 -19.37 -5.17 -1.10
CA ILE A 126 -17.93 -4.88 -1.00
C ILE A 126 -17.73 -3.66 -0.12
N ALA A 127 -16.86 -3.76 0.87
CA ALA A 127 -16.31 -2.63 1.63
C ALA A 127 -14.87 -2.35 1.16
N GLY A 128 -14.48 -1.08 1.13
CA GLY A 128 -13.08 -0.70 0.93
C GLY A 128 -12.32 -0.75 2.27
N VAL A 129 -11.02 -1.00 2.20
CA VAL A 129 -10.11 -0.95 3.35
C VAL A 129 -8.90 -0.09 2.99
N VAL A 130 -8.53 0.83 3.89
CA VAL A 130 -7.33 1.67 3.80
C VAL A 130 -6.74 1.83 5.20
N ASN A 131 -5.44 1.55 5.33
CA ASN A 131 -4.72 1.44 6.60
C ASN A 131 -5.43 0.52 7.61
N GLY A 132 -5.95 -0.62 7.14
CA GLY A 132 -6.69 -1.58 7.97
C GLY A 132 -8.09 -1.11 8.39
N GLN A 133 -8.51 0.10 8.02
CA GLN A 133 -9.80 0.67 8.39
C GLN A 133 -10.77 0.66 7.22
N ARG A 134 -12.05 0.44 7.54
CA ARG A 134 -13.10 0.49 6.53
C ARG A 134 -13.22 1.88 5.92
N THR A 135 -13.34 1.93 4.59
CA THR A 135 -13.66 3.13 3.83
C THR A 135 -14.58 2.82 2.63
N THR A 136 -14.85 3.81 1.79
CA THR A 136 -15.57 3.69 0.53
C THR A 136 -14.75 2.90 -0.50
N VAL A 137 -15.44 2.19 -1.39
CA VAL A 137 -14.79 1.48 -2.50
C VAL A 137 -13.99 2.43 -3.39
N ALA A 138 -14.47 3.66 -3.58
CA ALA A 138 -13.78 4.65 -4.41
C ALA A 138 -12.43 5.07 -3.80
N GLU A 139 -12.40 5.33 -2.50
CA GLU A 139 -11.15 5.66 -1.79
C GLU A 139 -10.19 4.47 -1.79
N ALA A 140 -10.69 3.26 -1.53
CA ALA A 140 -9.87 2.06 -1.56
C ALA A 140 -9.28 1.78 -2.94
N LYS A 141 -10.01 2.02 -4.04
CA LYS A 141 -9.47 1.93 -5.41
C LYS A 141 -8.34 2.93 -5.65
N ALA A 142 -8.52 4.18 -5.22
CA ALA A 142 -7.49 5.20 -5.35
C ALA A 142 -6.24 4.86 -4.52
N ALA A 143 -6.42 4.34 -3.30
CA ALA A 143 -5.34 3.90 -2.44
C ALA A 143 -4.62 2.66 -3.00
N ALA A 144 -5.37 1.66 -3.48
CA ALA A 144 -4.83 0.42 -4.04
C ALA A 144 -3.87 0.69 -5.21
N LYS A 145 -4.24 1.59 -6.13
CA LYS A 145 -3.39 2.02 -7.24
C LYS A 145 -2.04 2.60 -6.76
N ASN A 146 -2.04 3.37 -5.68
CA ASN A 146 -0.80 3.94 -5.13
C ASN A 146 -0.02 2.95 -4.27
N TYR A 147 -0.71 2.03 -3.60
CA TYR A 147 -0.13 1.10 -2.64
C TYR A 147 0.50 -0.13 -3.33
N TYR A 148 -0.16 -0.64 -4.38
CA TYR A 148 0.25 -1.83 -5.15
C TYR A 148 0.85 -1.51 -6.53
N GLY A 149 0.66 -0.28 -7.03
CA GLY A 149 1.13 0.16 -8.35
C GLY A 149 0.03 0.25 -9.41
N SER A 150 0.38 0.77 -10.59
CA SER A 150 -0.60 1.15 -11.64
C SER A 150 -1.28 -0.01 -12.38
N GLU A 151 -0.87 -1.25 -12.16
CA GLU A 151 -1.51 -2.43 -12.75
C GLU A 151 -2.71 -2.95 -11.93
N PHE A 152 -3.04 -2.24 -10.84
CA PHE A 152 -4.08 -2.55 -9.87
C PHE A 152 -5.16 -1.45 -9.80
#